data_AF-A0A2W4XWX1-F1
#
_entry.id   AF-A0A2W4XWX1-F1
#
_cell.length_a   1.000
_cell.length_b   1.000
_cell.length_c   1.000
_cell.angle_alpha   90.00
_cell.angle_beta   90.00
_cell.angle_gamma   90.00
#
_symmetry.space_group_name_H-M   'P 1'
#
loop_
_entity.id
_entity.type
_entity.pdbx_description
1 polymer ?
#
loop_
_entity_poly.entity_id
_entity_poly.type
_entity_poly.pdbx_seq_one_letter_code
_entity_poly.pdbx_strand_id
1 'polypeptide(L)' 'MHQIDIKHLDLNLLTILKVLLDEKSVTKASEKLNLSQSATSHALKRLRKMLNDPLLERS' A
#
# COMPACT_ATOMS: atom_id res chain seq x y z
N MET A 1 16.81 11.29 7.35
CA MET A 1 15.42 11.34 6.84
C MET A 1 15.47 10.90 5.38
N HIS A 2 14.71 9.85 5.00
CA HIS A 2 14.58 9.51 3.57
C HIS A 2 13.70 10.58 2.91
N GLN A 3 14.20 11.19 1.85
CA GLN A 3 13.47 12.21 1.12
C GLN A 3 12.50 11.53 0.17
N ILE A 4 11.21 11.54 0.51
CA ILE A 4 10.15 11.06 -0.38
C ILE A 4 9.96 12.12 -1.46
N ASP A 5 10.12 11.73 -2.72
CA ASP A 5 9.85 12.61 -3.86
C ASP A 5 8.34 12.73 -4.07
N ILE A 6 7.74 13.74 -3.42
CA ILE A 6 6.30 13.99 -3.47
C ILE A 6 5.84 14.36 -4.89
N LYS A 7 6.70 14.95 -5.73
CA LYS A 7 6.31 15.37 -7.09
C LYS A 7 6.12 14.20 -8.04
N HIS A 8 6.81 13.10 -7.79
CA HIS A 8 6.73 11.87 -8.58
C HIS A 8 5.98 10.73 -7.87
N LEU A 9 5.32 11.06 -6.76
CA LEU A 9 4.56 10.10 -5.96
C LEU A 9 3.25 9.73 -6.68
N ASP A 10 3.05 8.42 -6.90
CA ASP A 10 1.76 7.87 -7.32
C ASP A 10 0.76 8.01 -6.17
N LEU A 11 -0.05 9.08 -6.20
CA LEU A 11 -1.00 9.40 -5.14
C LEU A 11 -2.06 8.31 -4.92
N ASN A 12 -2.32 7.46 -5.92
CA ASN A 12 -3.22 6.32 -5.75
C ASN A 12 -2.69 5.33 -4.69
N LEU A 13 -1.36 5.26 -4.50
CA LEU A 13 -0.77 4.44 -3.45
C LEU A 13 -1.17 4.92 -2.05
N LEU A 14 -1.45 6.21 -1.85
CA LEU A 14 -1.91 6.73 -0.55
C LEU A 14 -3.33 6.26 -0.21
N THR A 15 -4.23 6.25 -1.21
CA THR A 15 -5.58 5.69 -1.05
C THR A 15 -5.53 4.21 -0.72
N ILE A 16 -4.69 3.46 -1.44
CA ILE A 16 -4.48 2.02 -1.19
C ILE A 16 -3.89 1.79 0.21
N LEU A 17 -2.90 2.60 0.61
CA LEU A 17 -2.29 2.53 1.94
C LEU A 17 -3.32 2.73 3.04
N LYS A 18 -4.19 3.75 2.93
CA LYS A 18 -5.26 4.01 3.89
C LYS A 18 -6.14 2.77 4.06
N VAL A 19 -6.60 2.19 2.95
CA VAL A 19 -7.48 1.00 3.00
C VAL A 19 -6.74 -0.22 3.57
N LEU A 20 -5.47 -0.42 3.23
CA LEU A 20 -4.65 -1.49 3.80
C LEU A 20 -4.46 -1.36 5.31
N LEU A 21 -4.27 -0.14 5.82
CA LEU A 21 -4.13 0.13 7.25
C LEU A 21 -5.44 -0.06 8.02
N ASP A 22 -6.58 0.31 7.42
CA ASP A 22 -7.90 0.08 8.01
C ASP A 22 -8.23 -1.41 8.10
N GLU A 23 -8.06 -2.14 6.99
CA GLU A 23 -8.50 -3.53 6.89
C GLU A 23 -7.51 -4.53 7.50
N LYS A 24 -6.22 -4.15 7.61
CA LYS A 24 -5.09 -5.00 8.02
C LYS A 24 -5.05 -6.37 7.32
N SER A 25 -5.66 -6.45 6.14
CA SER A 25 -5.82 -7.67 5.35
C SER A 25 -5.80 -7.31 3.87
N VAL A 26 -4.87 -7.92 3.13
CA VAL A 26 -4.75 -7.70 1.68
C VAL A 26 -6.00 -8.16 0.93
N THR A 27 -6.65 -9.23 1.39
CA THR A 27 -7.88 -9.75 0.76
C THR A 27 -9.04 -8.77 0.94
N LYS A 28 -9.33 -8.34 2.18
CA LYS A 28 -10.41 -7.38 2.45
C LYS A 28 -10.16 -6.02 1.79
N ALA A 29 -8.89 -5.57 1.81
CA ALA A 29 -8.52 -4.34 1.11
C ALA A 29 -8.75 -4.45 -0.40
N SER A 30 -8.45 -5.59 -1.01
CA SER A 30 -8.66 -5.80 -2.46
C SER A 30 -10.13 -5.75 -2.84
N GLU A 31 -11.01 -6.35 -2.04
CA GLU A 31 -12.46 -6.29 -2.21
C GLU A 31 -12.97 -4.84 -2.12
N LYS A 32 -12.54 -4.09 -1.09
CA LYS A 32 -12.95 -2.71 -0.87
C LYS A 32 -12.43 -1.73 -1.93
N LEU A 33 -11.26 -2.01 -2.50
CA LEU A 33 -10.65 -1.23 -3.57
C LEU A 33 -11.16 -1.61 -4.96
N ASN A 34 -12.01 -2.64 -5.09
CA ASN A 34 -12.38 -3.26 -6.37
C ASN A 34 -11.15 -3.61 -7.23
N LEU A 35 -10.11 -4.15 -6.58
CA LEU A 35 -8.87 -4.59 -7.21
C LEU A 35 -8.71 -6.10 -7.03
N SER A 36 -7.90 -6.73 -7.87
CA SER A 36 -7.45 -8.08 -7.59
C SER A 36 -6.54 -8.10 -6.35
N GLN A 37 -6.50 -9.24 -5.65
CA GLN A 37 -5.57 -9.45 -4.54
C GLN A 37 -4.11 -9.30 -4.98
N SER A 38 -3.79 -9.68 -6.23
CA SER A 38 -2.44 -9.54 -6.82
C SER A 38 -2.07 -8.07 -7.06
N ALA A 39 -2.99 -7.26 -7.59
CA ALA A 39 -2.79 -5.82 -7.76
C ALA A 39 -2.59 -5.12 -6.41
N THR A 40 -3.40 -5.49 -5.41
CA THR A 40 -3.31 -4.94 -4.04
C THR A 40 -2.00 -5.34 -3.37
N SER A 41 -1.55 -6.59 -3.53
CA SER A 41 -0.24 -7.06 -3.03
C SER A 41 0.92 -6.32 -3.70
N HIS A 42 0.81 -6.06 -5.00
CA HIS A 42 1.82 -5.31 -5.74
C HIS A 42 1.90 -3.85 -5.28
N ALA A 43 0.76 -3.21 -5.03
CA ALA A 43 0.69 -1.87 -4.45
C ALA A 43 1.32 -1.82 -3.05
N LEU A 44 1.05 -2.80 -2.17
CA LEU A 44 1.72 -2.92 -0.87
C LEU A 44 3.25 -3.06 -1.02
N LYS A 45 3.73 -3.85 -1.99
CA LYS A 45 5.17 -3.97 -2.26
C LYS A 45 5.78 -2.63 -2.71
N ARG A 46 5.08 -1.85 -3.54
CA ARG A 46 5.50 -0.50 -3.96
C ARG A 46 5.56 0.45 -2.77
N LEU A 47 4.53 0.44 -1.92
CA LEU A 47 4.46 1.22 -0.68
C LEU A 47 5.64 0.92 0.25
N ARG A 48 5.94 -0.36 0.48
CA ARG A 48 7.08 -0.78 1.31
C ARG A 48 8.41 -0.22 0.81
N LYS A 49 8.64 -0.28 -0.51
CA LYS A 49 9.86 0.26 -1.13
C LYS A 49 9.94 1.78 -1.02
N MET A 50 8.83 2.45 -1.30
CA MET A 50 8.74 3.92 -1.32
C MET A 50 8.93 4.53 0.06
N LEU A 51 8.37 3.90 1.09
CA LEU A 51 8.49 4.33 2.48
C LEU A 51 9.73 3.75 3.17
N ASN A 52 10.41 2.81 2.52
CA ASN A 52 11.48 2.00 3.11
C ASN A 52 11.07 1.41 4.47
N ASP A 53 9.83 0.89 4.52
CA ASP A 53 9.18 0.36 5.72
C ASP A 53 8.51 -0.97 5.37
N PRO A 54 8.63 -2.02 6.21
CA PRO A 54 8.10 -3.33 5.87
C PRO A 54 6.58 -3.44 5.98
N LEU A 55 5.84 -2.39 6.39
CA LEU A 55 4.39 -2.18 6.43
C LEU A 55 3.53 -3.45 6.51
N LEU A 56 2.75 -3.58 7.59
CA LEU A 56 1.83 -4.71 7.78
C LEU A 56 2.58 -6.06 7.73
N GLU A 57 3.68 -6.17 8.49
CA GLU A 57 4.30 -7.45 8.77
C GLU A 57 3.30 -8.36 9.49
N ARG A 58 3.35 -9.66 9.17
CA ARG A 58 2.53 -10.65 9.88
C ARG A 58 3.23 -10.94 11.20
N SER A 59 2.56 -10.64 12.31
CA SER A 59 2.91 -11.12 13.65
C SER A 59 2.60 -12.61 13.79
#